data_AF-A5H8H5-F1
#
_entry.id   AF-A5H8H5-F1
#
_cell.length_a   1.000
_cell.length_b   1.000
_cell.length_c   1.000
_cell.angle_alpha   90.00
_cell.angle_beta   90.00
_cell.angle_gamma   90.00
#
_symmetry.space_group_name_H-M   'P 1'
#
loop_
_entity.id
_entity.type
_entity.pdbx_description
1 polymer ?
#
loop_
_entity_poly.entity_id
_entity_poly.type
_entity_poly.pdbx_seq_one_letter_code
_entity_poly.pdbx_strand_id
1 'polypeptide(L)'
;PGAKLSSTDTVVEQAPILASFTDLINQEGQVVSSTDFAGKHMLLMFGFSSCKRVCPAELGMISQLLNKLGEAADKLQAVFITIDPKNDTVERLNEYHKAFDSRIQMLTGDEEVIRNVVNNYKVYVGESDSEGDINHSSFLYLVDADGRYVGHFAPDFDEYESQVGRLFDFVNKYLNS
;
A
#
# COMPACT_ATOMS: atom_id res chain seq x y z
N PRO A 1 4.23 -53.20 19.87
CA PRO A 1 4.70 -52.68 18.56
C PRO A 1 3.61 -51.89 17.83
N GLY A 2 3.84 -50.58 17.63
CA GLY A 2 3.16 -49.78 16.61
C GLY A 2 1.91 -49.00 17.02
N ALA A 3 2.06 -47.95 17.84
CA ALA A 3 1.09 -46.85 17.85
C ALA A 3 1.43 -45.90 16.69
N LYS A 4 0.51 -45.73 15.74
CA LYS A 4 0.56 -44.68 14.71
C LYS A 4 0.36 -43.32 15.38
N LEU A 5 1.36 -42.45 15.29
CA LEU A 5 1.20 -41.03 15.55
C LEU A 5 0.61 -40.38 14.29
N SER A 6 -0.57 -39.80 14.46
CA SER A 6 -1.24 -38.94 13.48
C SER A 6 -0.55 -37.58 13.48
N SER A 7 0.05 -37.21 12.34
CA SER A 7 0.53 -35.87 12.06
C SER A 7 -0.69 -34.97 11.87
N THR A 8 -0.98 -34.15 12.87
CA THR A 8 -1.95 -33.06 12.77
C THR A 8 -1.34 -31.96 11.91
N ASP A 9 -2.00 -31.68 10.77
CA ASP A 9 -1.78 -30.48 9.98
C ASP A 9 -1.86 -29.25 10.89
N THR A 10 -0.72 -28.61 11.13
CA THR A 10 -0.72 -27.28 11.74
C THR A 10 -1.00 -26.31 10.60
N VAL A 11 -2.28 -26.09 10.32
CA VAL A 11 -2.69 -24.90 9.57
C VAL A 11 -2.35 -23.73 10.48
N VAL A 12 -1.21 -23.09 10.22
CA VAL A 12 -0.92 -21.77 10.77
C VAL A 12 -1.92 -20.84 10.09
N GLU A 13 -3.07 -20.66 10.71
CA GLU A 13 -4.03 -19.64 10.32
C GLU A 13 -3.30 -18.30 10.41
N GLN A 14 -2.94 -17.73 9.26
CA GLN A 14 -2.23 -16.46 9.23
C GLN A 14 -3.11 -15.42 9.92
N ALA A 15 -2.57 -14.76 10.94
CA ALA A 15 -3.29 -13.71 11.63
C ALA A 15 -3.80 -12.66 10.61
N PRO A 16 -5.05 -12.18 10.74
CA PRO A 16 -5.65 -11.30 9.75
C PRO A 16 -4.86 -9.99 9.62
N ILE A 17 -4.83 -9.43 8.41
CA ILE A 17 -4.30 -8.08 8.18
C ILE A 17 -5.17 -7.09 8.95
N LEU A 18 -4.51 -6.28 9.78
CA LEU A 18 -5.15 -5.19 10.53
C LEU A 18 -5.01 -3.91 9.72
N ALA A 19 -5.95 -3.68 8.81
CA ALA A 19 -5.93 -2.61 7.81
C ALA A 19 -6.19 -1.19 8.35
N SER A 20 -5.77 -0.93 9.59
CA SER A 20 -5.95 0.33 10.29
C SER A 20 -4.61 0.93 10.69
N PHE A 21 -4.51 2.24 10.58
CA PHE A 21 -3.36 3.02 11.01
C PHE A 21 -3.82 4.33 11.66
N THR A 22 -2.98 4.88 12.52
CA THR A 22 -3.20 6.15 13.22
C THR A 22 -1.87 6.87 13.39
N ASP A 23 -1.92 8.15 13.74
CA ASP A 23 -0.75 8.99 13.99
C ASP A 23 0.27 9.05 12.83
N LEU A 24 -0.19 8.90 11.58
CA LEU A 24 0.62 9.20 10.41
C LEU A 24 0.50 10.68 10.04
N ILE A 25 1.43 11.19 9.25
CA ILE A 25 1.49 12.58 8.82
C ILE A 25 1.49 12.59 7.30
N ASN A 26 0.55 13.32 6.69
CA ASN A 26 0.51 13.46 5.24
C ASN A 26 1.52 14.49 4.73
N GLN A 27 1.66 14.60 3.40
CA GLN A 27 2.56 15.53 2.74
C GLN A 27 2.24 17.02 2.99
N GLU A 28 1.09 17.34 3.58
CA GLU A 28 0.70 18.70 3.97
C GLU A 28 0.98 18.99 5.46
N GLY A 29 1.56 18.03 6.18
CA GLY A 29 1.90 18.14 7.61
C GLY A 29 0.72 17.89 8.55
N GLN A 30 -0.38 17.32 8.04
CA GLN A 30 -1.56 17.01 8.83
C GLN A 30 -1.46 15.60 9.40
N VAL A 31 -1.86 15.42 10.65
CA VAL A 31 -2.01 14.09 11.25
C VAL A 31 -3.24 13.41 10.65
N VAL A 32 -3.06 12.18 10.19
CA VAL A 32 -4.07 11.36 9.50
C VAL A 32 -4.09 9.93 10.01
N SER A 33 -5.24 9.31 9.86
CA SER A 33 -5.57 7.96 10.28
C SER A 33 -6.41 7.27 9.20
N SER A 34 -6.52 5.94 9.27
CA SER A 34 -7.40 5.21 8.34
C SER A 34 -8.87 5.61 8.48
N THR A 35 -9.29 6.15 9.63
CA THR A 35 -10.68 6.60 9.85
C THR A 35 -11.01 7.90 9.13
N ASP A 36 -10.02 8.71 8.75
CA ASP A 36 -10.24 9.91 7.92
C ASP A 36 -10.70 9.56 6.50
N PHE A 37 -10.53 8.30 6.11
CA PHE A 37 -10.98 7.74 4.82
C PHE A 37 -12.22 6.85 4.94
N ALA A 38 -12.89 6.84 6.10
CA ALA A 38 -14.08 6.03 6.32
C ALA A 38 -15.17 6.29 5.26
N GLY A 39 -15.82 5.23 4.78
CA GLY A 39 -16.79 5.31 3.70
C GLY A 39 -16.18 5.30 2.29
N LYS A 40 -14.84 5.33 2.16
CA LYS A 40 -14.11 5.08 0.92
C LYS A 40 -13.31 3.79 1.02
N HIS A 41 -13.16 3.10 -0.10
CA HIS A 41 -12.15 2.06 -0.21
C HIS A 41 -10.76 2.71 -0.14
N MET A 42 -9.75 2.00 0.37
CA MET A 42 -8.36 2.45 0.31
C MET A 42 -7.53 1.49 -0.54
N LEU A 43 -6.74 2.05 -1.47
CA LEU A 43 -5.71 1.34 -2.20
C LEU A 43 -4.35 1.77 -1.65
N LEU A 44 -3.71 0.90 -0.86
CA LEU A 44 -2.47 1.21 -0.17
C LEU A 44 -1.28 0.59 -0.88
N MET A 45 -0.20 1.36 -0.97
CA MET A 45 1.14 0.87 -1.32
C MET A 45 2.13 1.25 -0.24
N PHE A 46 3.18 0.44 -0.11
CA PHE A 46 4.32 0.71 0.77
C PHE A 46 5.54 0.94 -0.10
N GLY A 47 6.32 1.99 0.17
CA GLY A 47 7.49 2.32 -0.64
C GLY A 47 8.32 3.43 -0.02
N PHE A 48 9.21 4.04 -0.78
CA PHE A 48 10.07 5.13 -0.29
C PHE A 48 10.46 6.04 -1.45
N SER A 49 10.58 7.34 -1.21
CA SER A 49 10.69 8.33 -2.31
C SER A 49 12.03 8.30 -3.07
N SER A 50 13.07 7.70 -2.50
CA SER A 50 14.36 7.49 -3.20
C SER A 50 14.40 6.25 -4.09
N CYS A 51 13.35 5.42 -4.09
CA CYS A 51 13.28 4.26 -4.98
C CYS A 51 13.31 4.69 -6.45
N LYS A 52 14.30 4.18 -7.20
CA LYS A 52 14.60 4.70 -8.54
C LYS A 52 13.69 4.18 -9.65
N ARG A 53 13.07 3.02 -9.45
CA ARG A 53 12.36 2.30 -10.53
C ARG A 53 10.93 1.92 -10.17
N VAL A 54 10.76 1.14 -9.12
CA VAL A 54 9.48 0.47 -8.83
C VAL A 54 8.44 1.45 -8.28
N CYS A 55 8.77 2.23 -7.25
CA CYS A 55 7.81 3.17 -6.65
C CYS A 55 7.28 4.21 -7.66
N PRO A 56 8.13 4.87 -8.50
CA PRO A 56 7.62 5.77 -9.53
C PRO A 56 6.69 5.10 -10.55
N ALA A 57 6.98 3.84 -10.92
CA ALA A 57 6.15 3.08 -11.85
C ALA A 57 4.79 2.71 -11.23
N GLU A 58 4.77 2.26 -9.98
CA GLU A 58 3.54 1.95 -9.22
C GLU A 58 2.67 3.21 -9.04
N LEU A 59 3.25 4.33 -8.61
CA LEU A 59 2.52 5.59 -8.44
C LEU A 59 1.98 6.14 -9.77
N GLY A 60 2.74 5.99 -10.85
CA GLY A 60 2.28 6.33 -12.20
C GLY A 60 1.12 5.44 -12.66
N MET A 61 1.14 4.15 -12.30
CA MET A 61 0.04 3.22 -12.56
C MET A 61 -1.22 3.59 -11.76
N ILE A 62 -1.07 3.92 -10.47
CA ILE A 62 -2.18 4.38 -9.62
C ILE A 62 -2.77 5.70 -10.15
N SER A 63 -1.92 6.63 -10.60
CA SER A 63 -2.38 7.89 -11.21
C SER A 63 -3.23 7.62 -12.46
N GLN A 64 -2.81 6.68 -13.30
CA GLN A 64 -3.59 6.26 -14.47
C GLN A 64 -4.89 5.54 -14.10
N LEU A 65 -4.88 4.70 -13.06
CA LEU A 65 -6.09 4.07 -12.51
C LEU A 65 -7.11 5.13 -12.08
N LEU A 66 -6.69 6.10 -11.27
CA LEU A 66 -7.56 7.16 -10.73
C LEU A 66 -8.17 8.00 -11.86
N ASN A 67 -7.43 8.26 -12.93
CA ASN A 67 -7.94 8.90 -14.13
C ASN A 67 -8.95 8.01 -14.88
N LYS A 68 -8.65 6.71 -15.02
CA LYS A 68 -9.52 5.74 -15.71
C LYS A 68 -10.84 5.49 -14.98
N LEU A 69 -10.85 5.57 -13.64
CA LEU A 69 -12.06 5.43 -12.82
C LEU A 69 -13.04 6.60 -12.99
N GLY A 70 -12.58 7.78 -13.41
CA GLY A 70 -13.44 8.97 -13.51
C GLY A 70 -14.11 9.30 -12.17
N GLU A 71 -15.42 9.53 -12.17
CA GLU A 71 -16.20 9.83 -10.95
C GLU A 71 -16.17 8.70 -9.91
N ALA A 72 -15.96 7.44 -10.33
CA ALA A 72 -15.85 6.32 -9.39
C ALA A 72 -14.61 6.44 -8.48
N ALA A 73 -13.63 7.26 -8.86
CA ALA A 73 -12.46 7.53 -8.03
C ALA A 73 -12.82 8.23 -6.71
N ASP A 74 -13.97 8.91 -6.60
CA ASP A 74 -14.40 9.55 -5.34
C ASP A 74 -14.67 8.54 -4.22
N LYS A 75 -14.92 7.27 -4.59
CA LYS A 75 -15.10 6.14 -3.66
C LYS A 75 -13.79 5.47 -3.26
N LEU A 76 -12.65 5.92 -3.79
CA LEU A 76 -11.35 5.31 -3.58
C LEU A 76 -10.33 6.35 -3.09
N GLN A 77 -9.66 6.05 -1.98
CA GLN A 77 -8.49 6.79 -1.53
C GLN A 77 -7.22 6.00 -1.87
N ALA A 78 -6.36 6.55 -2.72
CA ALA A 78 -5.01 6.00 -2.92
C ALA A 78 -4.08 6.50 -1.81
N VAL A 79 -3.31 5.60 -1.21
CA VAL A 79 -2.43 5.90 -0.08
C VAL A 79 -1.05 5.29 -0.32
N PHE A 80 -0.03 6.11 -0.28
CA PHE A 80 1.37 5.69 -0.20
C PHE A 80 1.82 5.83 1.25
N ILE A 81 2.41 4.78 1.83
CA ILE A 81 2.99 4.81 3.17
C ILE A 81 4.49 4.56 3.04
N THR A 82 5.31 5.50 3.54
CA THR A 82 6.76 5.32 3.50
C THR A 82 7.23 4.16 4.38
N ILE A 83 8.27 3.46 3.94
CA ILE A 83 9.05 2.52 4.76
C ILE A 83 10.40 3.10 5.19
N ASP A 84 10.72 4.33 4.76
CA ASP A 84 11.95 5.05 5.08
C ASP A 84 11.66 6.46 5.64
N PRO A 85 10.96 6.56 6.78
CA PRO A 85 10.53 7.84 7.36
C PRO A 85 11.69 8.77 7.74
N LYS A 86 12.90 8.21 7.91
CA LYS A 86 14.11 9.00 8.21
C LYS A 86 14.49 9.92 7.06
N ASN A 87 14.28 9.48 5.82
CA ASN A 87 14.59 10.27 4.62
C ASN A 87 13.32 10.91 4.03
N ASP A 88 12.18 10.25 4.14
CA ASP A 88 10.87 10.70 3.63
C ASP A 88 10.19 11.67 4.60
N THR A 89 10.76 12.88 4.74
CA THR A 89 10.11 13.98 5.48
C THR A 89 8.86 14.47 4.77
N VAL A 90 8.01 15.21 5.49
CA VAL A 90 6.79 15.84 4.94
C VAL A 90 7.13 16.67 3.69
N GLU A 91 8.16 17.51 3.76
CA GLU A 91 8.59 18.36 2.64
C GLU A 91 9.04 17.53 1.45
N ARG A 92 9.82 16.46 1.70
CA ARG A 92 10.31 15.59 0.64
C ARG A 92 9.16 14.84 -0.04
N LEU A 93 8.23 14.30 0.73
CA LEU A 93 7.04 13.64 0.19
C LEU A 93 6.14 14.61 -0.56
N ASN A 94 6.03 15.86 -0.11
CA ASN A 94 5.28 16.89 -0.85
C ASN A 94 5.90 17.20 -2.20
N GLU A 95 7.23 17.33 -2.28
CA GLU A 95 7.90 17.52 -3.57
C GLU A 95 7.78 16.30 -4.48
N TYR A 96 7.91 15.10 -3.91
CA TYR A 96 7.75 13.85 -4.66
C TYR A 96 6.31 13.68 -5.20
N HIS A 97 5.32 14.06 -4.40
CA HIS A 97 3.89 14.00 -4.73
C HIS A 97 3.54 14.79 -6.00
N LYS A 98 4.21 15.92 -6.26
CA LYS A 98 3.92 16.79 -7.42
C LYS A 98 4.08 16.11 -8.77
N ALA A 99 4.78 14.97 -8.84
CA ALA A 99 4.93 14.19 -10.07
C ALA A 99 3.75 13.26 -10.37
N PHE A 100 2.81 13.11 -9.44
CA PHE A 100 1.73 12.11 -9.49
C PHE A 100 0.35 12.76 -9.32
N ASP A 101 -0.70 11.94 -9.38
CA ASP A 101 -2.08 12.40 -9.17
C ASP A 101 -2.29 12.97 -7.77
N SER A 102 -2.84 14.19 -7.69
CA SER A 102 -2.99 14.94 -6.44
C SER A 102 -3.96 14.31 -5.44
N ARG A 103 -4.74 13.29 -5.86
CA ARG A 103 -5.61 12.53 -4.97
C ARG A 103 -4.86 11.50 -4.13
N ILE A 104 -3.58 11.23 -4.41
CA ILE A 104 -2.77 10.28 -3.65
C ILE A 104 -2.33 10.92 -2.33
N GLN A 105 -2.60 10.25 -1.20
CA GLN A 105 -2.08 10.67 0.10
C GLN A 105 -0.72 10.02 0.34
N MET A 106 0.31 10.82 0.55
CA MET A 106 1.67 10.35 0.83
C MET A 106 1.93 10.49 2.33
N LEU A 107 2.09 9.36 3.02
CA LEU A 107 2.13 9.30 4.47
C LEU A 107 3.52 8.95 4.98
N THR A 108 3.96 9.71 5.98
CA THR A 108 5.15 9.48 6.81
C THR A 108 4.79 9.53 8.29
N GLY A 109 5.77 9.44 9.18
CA GLY A 109 5.55 9.51 10.62
C GLY A 109 6.77 9.04 11.41
N ASP A 110 6.59 8.89 12.71
CA ASP A 110 7.64 8.35 13.57
C ASP A 110 8.00 6.91 13.16
N GLU A 111 9.28 6.55 13.29
CA GLU A 111 9.79 5.22 12.91
C GLU A 111 9.02 4.07 13.57
N GLU A 112 8.59 4.25 14.83
CA GLU A 112 7.80 3.25 15.54
C GLU A 112 6.39 3.10 14.96
N VAL A 113 5.74 4.21 14.59
CA VAL A 113 4.42 4.20 13.97
C VAL A 113 4.49 3.51 12.62
N ILE A 114 5.46 3.86 11.77
CA ILE A 114 5.66 3.21 10.46
C ILE A 114 5.92 1.71 10.62
N ARG A 115 6.79 1.32 11.56
CA ARG A 115 7.07 -0.09 11.84
C ARG A 115 5.81 -0.86 12.24
N ASN A 116 4.95 -0.26 13.06
CA ASN A 116 3.70 -0.89 13.47
C ASN A 116 2.74 -1.08 12.29
N VAL A 117 2.61 -0.08 11.41
CA VAL A 117 1.78 -0.20 10.19
C VAL A 117 2.32 -1.27 9.25
N VAL A 118 3.61 -1.27 8.95
CA VAL A 118 4.28 -2.30 8.13
C VAL A 118 4.00 -3.71 8.68
N ASN A 119 4.10 -3.90 10.01
CA ASN A 119 3.82 -5.17 10.67
C ASN A 119 2.34 -5.58 10.63
N ASN A 120 1.42 -4.62 10.69
CA ASN A 120 -0.03 -4.86 10.62
C ASN A 120 -0.46 -5.33 9.23
N TYR A 121 0.19 -4.80 8.18
CA TYR A 121 -0.03 -5.20 6.79
C TYR A 121 0.84 -6.38 6.34
N LYS A 122 1.72 -6.89 7.22
CA LYS A 122 2.66 -7.99 6.93
C LYS A 122 3.57 -7.70 5.72
N VAL A 123 3.92 -6.43 5.54
CA VAL A 123 4.82 -6.00 4.48
C VAL A 123 6.23 -6.45 4.84
N TYR A 124 6.88 -7.20 3.95
CA TYR A 124 8.29 -7.50 4.11
C TYR A 124 9.12 -6.26 3.78
N VAL A 125 10.05 -5.92 4.66
CA VAL A 125 11.06 -4.87 4.46
C VAL A 125 12.42 -5.48 4.77
N GLY A 126 13.24 -5.62 3.73
CA GLY A 126 14.60 -6.13 3.79
C GLY A 126 15.64 -5.02 3.99
N GLU A 127 16.91 -5.40 3.92
CA GLU A 127 18.01 -4.45 3.99
C GLU A 127 18.12 -3.61 2.71
N SER A 128 18.66 -2.40 2.84
CA SER A 128 19.04 -1.57 1.70
C SER A 128 20.24 -2.18 0.98
N ASP A 129 20.24 -2.14 -0.34
CA ASP A 129 21.41 -2.47 -1.14
C ASP A 129 22.46 -1.33 -1.15
N SER A 130 23.56 -1.54 -1.88
CA SER A 130 24.63 -0.54 -1.99
C SER A 130 24.20 0.78 -2.65
N GLU A 131 23.06 0.79 -3.34
CA GLU A 131 22.49 1.97 -3.97
C GLU A 131 21.43 2.67 -3.10
N GLY A 132 21.12 2.11 -1.93
CA GLY A 132 20.09 2.61 -1.03
C GLY A 132 18.68 2.16 -1.39
N ASP A 133 18.51 1.23 -2.34
CA ASP A 133 17.21 0.64 -2.64
C ASP A 133 16.87 -0.42 -1.58
N ILE A 134 15.70 -0.29 -0.96
CA ILE A 134 15.20 -1.22 0.05
C ILE A 134 14.40 -2.31 -0.63
N ASN A 135 14.76 -3.58 -0.42
CA ASN A 135 13.97 -4.69 -0.92
C ASN A 135 12.69 -4.83 -0.08
N HIS A 136 11.50 -4.56 -0.65
CA HIS A 136 10.24 -4.71 0.05
C HIS A 136 9.16 -5.35 -0.82
N SER A 137 8.07 -5.83 -0.20
CA SER A 137 6.90 -6.31 -0.94
C SER A 137 6.25 -5.17 -1.74
N SER A 138 6.11 -5.38 -3.06
CA SER A 138 5.45 -4.46 -4.01
C SER A 138 3.99 -4.84 -4.25
N PHE A 139 3.19 -4.89 -3.17
CA PHE A 139 1.76 -5.17 -3.29
C PHE A 139 0.95 -3.90 -3.11
N LEU A 140 -0.14 -3.80 -3.89
CA LEU A 140 -1.21 -2.84 -3.66
C LEU A 140 -2.31 -3.51 -2.84
N TYR A 141 -2.50 -3.09 -1.61
CA TYR A 141 -3.50 -3.64 -0.69
C TYR A 141 -4.82 -2.89 -0.85
N LEU A 142 -5.92 -3.62 -1.00
CA LEU A 142 -7.25 -3.03 -1.05
C LEU A 142 -8.00 -3.27 0.26
N VAL A 143 -8.53 -2.18 0.79
CA VAL A 143 -9.34 -2.13 2.01
C VAL A 143 -10.70 -1.58 1.61
N ASP A 144 -11.77 -2.22 2.06
CA ASP A 144 -13.13 -1.77 1.78
C ASP A 144 -13.53 -0.51 2.58
N ALA A 145 -14.71 0.03 2.28
CA ALA A 145 -15.24 1.23 2.93
C ALA A 145 -15.51 1.07 4.44
N ASP A 146 -15.58 -0.17 4.94
CA ASP A 146 -15.73 -0.51 6.36
C ASP A 146 -14.36 -0.71 7.05
N GLY A 147 -13.25 -0.52 6.34
CA GLY A 147 -11.90 -0.68 6.87
C GLY A 147 -11.42 -2.14 6.91
N ARG A 148 -12.06 -3.06 6.17
CA ARG A 148 -11.65 -4.47 6.11
C ARG A 148 -10.73 -4.72 4.93
N TYR A 149 -9.67 -5.48 5.17
CA TYR A 149 -8.83 -5.98 4.09
C TYR A 149 -9.63 -6.93 3.17
N VAL A 150 -9.65 -6.67 1.87
CA VAL A 150 -10.40 -7.49 0.89
C VAL A 150 -9.51 -8.19 -0.14
N GLY A 151 -8.27 -7.75 -0.31
CA GLY A 151 -7.33 -8.41 -1.21
C GLY A 151 -6.12 -7.55 -1.53
N HIS A 152 -5.21 -8.08 -2.34
CA HIS A 152 -4.06 -7.34 -2.85
C HIS A 152 -3.83 -7.62 -4.34
N PHE A 153 -3.19 -6.67 -5.01
CA PHE A 153 -2.75 -6.77 -6.39
C PHE A 153 -1.22 -6.71 -6.40
N ALA A 154 -0.58 -7.66 -7.09
CA ALA A 154 0.86 -7.67 -7.33
C ALA A 154 1.10 -7.20 -8.77
N PRO A 155 1.63 -5.99 -8.99
CA PRO A 155 2.00 -5.54 -10.32
C PRO A 155 3.13 -6.43 -10.87
N ASP A 156 3.02 -6.81 -12.13
CA ASP A 156 4.12 -7.43 -12.86
C ASP A 156 4.67 -6.43 -13.88
N PHE A 157 5.84 -5.86 -13.56
CA PHE A 157 6.49 -4.86 -14.40
C PHE A 157 7.29 -5.46 -15.57
N ASP A 158 7.40 -6.79 -15.64
CA ASP A 158 8.07 -7.50 -16.74
C ASP A 158 7.06 -7.99 -17.80
N GLU A 159 5.76 -7.88 -17.53
CA GLU A 159 4.70 -8.23 -18.47
C GLU A 159 4.44 -7.17 -19.56
N TYR A 160 4.06 -7.64 -20.75
CA TYR A 160 3.67 -6.80 -21.89
C TYR A 160 2.24 -6.24 -21.76
N GLU A 161 1.39 -6.87 -20.94
CA GLU A 161 0.00 -6.49 -20.75
C GLU A 161 -0.14 -5.23 -19.90
N SER A 162 -1.19 -4.45 -20.15
CA SER A 162 -1.45 -3.22 -19.40
C SER A 162 -1.80 -3.54 -17.95
N GLN A 163 -0.83 -3.34 -17.05
CA GLN A 163 -1.04 -3.48 -15.60
C GLN A 163 -2.15 -2.56 -15.08
N VAL A 164 -2.33 -1.38 -15.70
CA VAL A 164 -3.42 -0.43 -15.40
C VAL A 164 -4.79 -1.06 -15.64
N GLY A 165 -4.97 -1.82 -16.73
CA GLY A 165 -6.23 -2.50 -17.02
C GLY A 165 -6.57 -3.56 -16.00
N ARG A 166 -5.59 -4.42 -15.65
CA ARG A 166 -5.75 -5.45 -14.62
C ARG A 166 -6.05 -4.86 -13.25
N LEU A 167 -5.34 -3.78 -12.88
CA LEU A 167 -5.58 -3.06 -11.63
C LEU A 167 -6.98 -2.42 -11.62
N PHE A 168 -7.42 -1.84 -12.74
CA PHE A 168 -8.77 -1.30 -12.87
C PHE A 168 -9.83 -2.38 -12.65
N ASP A 169 -9.71 -3.53 -13.31
CA ASP A 169 -10.68 -4.62 -13.16
C ASP A 169 -10.71 -5.15 -11.72
N PHE A 170 -9.53 -5.28 -11.09
CA PHE A 170 -9.41 -5.66 -9.69
C PHE A 170 -10.13 -4.68 -8.76
N VAL A 171 -9.85 -3.38 -8.87
CA VAL A 171 -10.46 -2.34 -8.01
C VAL A 171 -11.95 -2.19 -8.29
N ASN A 172 -12.34 -2.11 -9.56
CA ASN A 172 -13.72 -1.87 -9.97
C ASN A 172 -14.67 -3.01 -9.57
N LYS A 173 -14.15 -4.24 -9.42
CA LYS A 173 -14.90 -5.36 -8.85
C LYS A 173 -15.44 -5.06 -7.44
N TYR A 174 -14.65 -4.40 -6.60
CA TYR A 174 -15.02 -4.10 -5.21
C TYR A 174 -15.76 -2.77 -5.06
N LEU A 175 -15.47 -1.77 -5.89
CA LEU A 175 -16.19 -0.49 -5.84
C LEU A 175 -17.69 -0.60 -6.18
N ASN A 176 -18.11 -1.70 -6.82
CA ASN A 176 -19.48 -1.94 -7.27
C ASN A 176 -20.15 -3.17 -6.62
N SER A 177 -19.50 -3.81 -5.65
CA SER A 177 -20.06 -4.95 -4.87
C SER A 177 -20.81 -4.45 -3.64
#